data_AF-A0A2N2SKG0-F1
#
_entry.id   AF-A0A2N2SKG0-F1
#
_cell.length_a   1.000
_cell.length_b   1.000
_cell.length_c   1.000
_cell.angle_alpha   90.00
_cell.angle_beta   90.00
_cell.angle_gamma   90.00
#
_symmetry.space_group_name_H-M   'P 1'
#
loop_
_entity.id
_entity.type
_entity.pdbx_description
1 polymer ?
#
loop_
_entity_poly.entity_id
_entity_poly.type
_entity_poly.pdbx_seq_one_letter_code
_entity_poly.pdbx_strand_id
1 'polypeptide(L)' 'MRTNIVLDDRLVEEAMALSRIRTKRELVEQALREFVAFRKRLDVRELRDSGSLRDDYDYKRLRTGEGEV' A
#
# COMPACT_ATOMS: atom_id res chain seq x y z
N MET A 1 -19.37 4.83 11.26
CA MET A 1 -20.53 4.77 10.34
C MET A 1 -20.98 3.32 10.26
N ARG A 2 -22.29 3.04 10.29
CA ARG A 2 -22.82 1.68 10.12
C ARG A 2 -23.35 1.57 8.69
N THR A 3 -22.78 0.64 7.92
CA THR A 3 -23.08 0.47 6.50
C THR A 3 -23.42 -0.99 6.25
N ASN A 4 -24.51 -1.25 5.53
CA ASN A 4 -24.83 -2.59 5.06
C ASN A 4 -24.23 -2.77 3.67
N ILE A 5 -23.31 -3.71 3.54
CA ILE A 5 -22.65 -4.07 2.28
C ILE A 5 -22.72 -5.58 2.11
N VAL A 6 -22.88 -6.04 0.87
CA VAL A 6 -22.80 -7.46 0.53
C VAL A 6 -21.33 -7.81 0.29
N LEU A 7 -20.83 -8.81 1.00
CA LEU A 7 -19.46 -9.32 0.85
C LEU A 7 -19.53 -10.75 0.32
N ASP A 8 -18.52 -11.14 -0.46
CA ASP A 8 -18.34 -12.54 -0.85
C ASP A 8 -17.83 -13.33 0.36
N ASP A 9 -18.60 -14.33 0.79
CA ASP A 9 -18.26 -15.14 1.97
C ASP A 9 -16.96 -15.94 1.76
N ARG A 10 -16.66 -16.39 0.54
CA ARG A 10 -15.42 -17.13 0.27
C ARG A 10 -14.20 -16.23 0.43
N LEU A 11 -14.30 -15.00 -0.09
CA LEU A 11 -13.23 -14.01 0.06
C LEU A 11 -13.01 -13.64 1.54
N VAL A 12 -14.10 -13.50 2.30
CA VAL A 12 -14.02 -13.21 3.74
C VAL A 12 -13.39 -14.38 4.50
N GLU A 13 -13.77 -15.62 4.20
CA GLU A 13 -13.19 -16.81 4.81
C GLU A 13 -11.70 -16.93 4.52
N GLU A 14 -11.30 -16.75 3.27
CA GLU A 14 -9.89 -16.76 2.86
C GLU A 14 -9.10 -15.66 3.57
N ALA A 15 -9.62 -14.44 3.58
CA ALA A 15 -8.97 -13.31 4.26
C ALA A 15 -8.92 -13.49 5.79
N MET A 16 -9.92 -14.13 6.41
CA MET A 16 -9.87 -14.50 7.83
C MET A 16 -8.89 -15.64 8.11
N ALA A 17 -8.72 -16.60 7.20
CA ALA A 17 -7.75 -17.69 7.35
C ALA A 17 -6.30 -17.19 7.20
N LEU A 18 -6.08 -16.23 6.31
CA LEU A 18 -4.77 -15.60 6.07
C LEU A 18 -4.42 -14.55 7.14
N SER A 19 -5.42 -13.94 7.78
CA SER A 19 -5.22 -12.98 8.85
C SER A 19 -5.35 -13.65 10.23
N ARG A 20 -4.89 -12.96 11.29
CA ARG A 20 -5.11 -13.41 12.68
C ARG A 20 -6.33 -12.73 13.32
N ILE A 21 -7.26 -12.28 12.50
CA ILE A 21 -8.37 -11.41 12.91
C ILE A 21 -9.59 -12.26 13.27
N ARG A 22 -10.27 -11.88 14.35
CA ARG A 22 -11.38 -12.66 14.91
C ARG A 22 -12.76 -12.21 14.44
N THR A 23 -12.87 -10.99 13.91
CA THR A 23 -14.15 -10.40 13.55
C THR A 23 -14.16 -9.87 12.12
N LYS A 24 -15.30 -10.05 11.41
CA LYS A 24 -15.50 -9.49 10.06
C LYS A 24 -15.33 -7.97 10.04
N ARG A 25 -15.69 -7.27 11.12
CA ARG A 25 -15.53 -5.81 11.26
C ARG A 25 -14.05 -5.40 11.22
N GLU A 26 -13.22 -6.03 12.04
CA GLU A 26 -11.78 -5.73 12.09
C GLU A 26 -11.09 -6.11 10.79
N LEU A 27 -11.52 -7.20 10.14
CA LEU A 27 -11.00 -7.60 8.84
C LEU A 27 -11.23 -6.50 7.79
N VAL A 28 -12.46 -5.99 7.71
CA VAL A 28 -12.81 -4.91 6.78
C VAL A 28 -12.04 -3.63 7.10
N GLU A 29 -11.89 -3.29 8.39
CA GLU A 29 -11.13 -2.10 8.79
C GLU A 29 -9.64 -2.21 8.40
N GLN A 30 -9.03 -3.37 8.66
CA GLN A 30 -7.64 -3.63 8.29
C GLN A 30 -7.45 -3.59 6.77
N ALA A 31 -8.32 -4.25 6.02
CA ALA A 31 -8.26 -4.28 4.55
C ALA A 31 -8.37 -2.86 3.96
N LEU A 32 -9.23 -2.01 4.50
CA LEU A 32 -9.35 -0.61 4.06
C LEU A 32 -8.10 0.20 4.39
N ARG A 33 -7.50 0.03 5.58
CA ARG A 33 -6.25 0.70 5.95
C ARG A 33 -5.11 0.31 5.01
N GLU A 34 -4.97 -0.99 4.73
CA GLU A 34 -3.96 -1.51 3.82
C GLU A 34 -4.19 -1.02 2.38
N PHE A 35 -5.43 -1.01 1.91
CA PHE A 35 -5.77 -0.50 0.59
C PHE A 35 -5.37 0.96 0.41
N VAL A 36 -5.68 1.81 1.39
CA VAL A 36 -5.28 3.23 1.37
C VAL A 36 -3.77 3.37 1.45
N ALA A 37 -3.10 2.65 2.35
CA ALA A 37 -1.65 2.70 2.48
C ALA A 37 -0.94 2.25 1.19
N PHE A 38 -1.43 1.19 0.56
CA PHE A 38 -0.92 0.68 -0.70
C PHE A 38 -1.09 1.71 -1.82
N ARG A 39 -2.27 2.34 -1.92
CA ARG A 39 -2.53 3.40 -2.92
C ARG A 39 -1.65 4.63 -2.71
N LYS A 40 -1.43 5.06 -1.46
CA LYS A 40 -0.51 6.16 -1.14
C LYS A 40 0.93 5.85 -1.52
N ARG A 41 1.40 4.62 -1.27
CA ARG A 41 2.76 4.20 -1.68
C ARG A 41 2.96 4.19 -3.19
N LEU A 42 1.93 3.85 -3.95
CA LEU A 42 1.97 3.90 -5.42
C LEU A 42 1.97 5.32 -5.96
N ASP A 43 1.55 6.30 -5.15
CA ASP A 43 1.64 7.72 -5.51
C ASP A 43 3.07 8.22 -5.25
N VAL A 44 4.02 7.72 -6.06
CA VAL A 44 5.44 8.14 -6.07
C VAL A 44 5.61 9.64 -6.35
N ARG A 45 4.52 10.34 -6.70
CA ARG A 45 4.47 11.78 -6.89
C ARG A 45 4.60 12.52 -5.57
N GLU A 46 4.04 12.00 -4.46
CA GLU A 46 4.21 12.62 -3.14
C GLU A 46 5.68 12.62 -2.69
N LEU A 47 6.48 11.63 -3.10
CA LEU A 47 7.93 11.58 -2.84
C LEU A 47 8.73 12.62 -3.64
N ARG A 48 8.21 13.09 -4.79
CA ARG A 48 8.81 14.22 -5.50
C ARG A 48 8.58 15.53 -4.77
N ASP A 49 7.39 15.71 -4.20
CA ASP A 49 7.03 16.94 -3.50
C ASP A 49 7.55 16.98 -2.05
N SER A 50 7.96 15.84 -1.47
CA SER A 50 8.49 15.77 -0.10
C SER A 50 9.93 16.26 0.07
N GLY A 51 10.59 16.72 -1.01
CA GLY A 51 11.96 17.27 -0.96
C GLY A 51 13.03 16.30 -0.44
N SER A 52 12.71 15.00 -0.38
CA SER A 52 13.58 13.96 0.21
C SER A 52 14.51 13.32 -0.82
N LEU A 53 14.34 13.66 -2.09
CA LEU A 53 15.25 13.32 -3.17
C LEU A 53 16.35 14.38 -3.22
N ARG A 54 17.61 13.96 -3.25
CA ARG A 54 18.71 14.89 -3.46
C ARG A 54 18.59 15.50 -4.86
N ASP A 55 18.86 16.80 -5.00
CA ASP A 55 18.75 17.51 -6.28
C ASP A 55 19.64 16.91 -7.37
N ASP A 56 20.72 16.23 -6.99
CA ASP A 56 21.68 15.55 -7.88
C ASP A 56 21.33 14.06 -8.14
N TYR A 57 20.17 13.58 -7.68
CA TYR A 57 19.78 12.19 -7.82
C TYR A 57 19.37 11.84 -9.27
N ASP A 58 20.34 11.38 -10.06
CA ASP A 58 20.12 10.89 -11.42
C ASP A 58 19.95 9.36 -11.48
N TYR A 59 18.68 8.92 -11.47
CA TYR A 59 18.33 7.50 -11.57
C TYR A 59 18.75 6.85 -12.90
N LYS A 60 19.01 7.63 -13.96
CA LYS A 60 19.48 7.09 -15.26
C LYS A 60 20.95 6.70 -15.22
N ARG A 61 21.78 7.44 -14.48
CA ARG A 61 23.21 7.11 -14.27
C ARG A 61 23.37 5.80 -13.52
N LEU A 62 22.53 5.57 -12.51
CA LEU A 62 22.48 4.31 -11.75
C LEU A 62 22.01 3.12 -12.60
N ARG A 63 21.06 3.32 -13.54
CA ARG A 63 20.60 2.23 -14.41
C ARG A 63 21.70 1.78 -15.37
N THR A 64 22.46 2.74 -15.91
CA THR A 64 23.44 2.48 -16.98
C THR A 64 24.77 1.93 -16.43
N GLY A 65 24.91 1.78 -15.10
CA GLY A 65 26.12 1.27 -14.46
C GLY A 65 27.24 2.31 -14.33
N GLU A 66 26.93 3.59 -14.60
CA GLU A 66 27.86 4.71 -14.52
C GLU A 66 27.83 5.43 -13.16
N GLY A 67 27.08 4.86 -12.19
CA GLY A 67 27.12 5.31 -10.80
C GLY A 67 28.39 4.80 -10.13
N GLU A 68 29.37 5.69 -9.96
CA GLU A 68 30.67 5.41 -9.36
C GLU A 68 30.59 4.82 -7.93
N VAL A 69 31.62 4.02 -7.65
CA VAL A 69 32.10 3.53 -6.35
C VAL A 69 32.32 4.64 -5.32
#